data_AF-A0A9Q1H7V7-F1
#
_entry.id   AF-A0A9Q1H7V7-F1
#
_cell.length_a   1.000
_cell.length_b   1.000
_cell.length_c   1.000
_cell.angle_alpha   90.00
_cell.angle_beta   90.00
_cell.angle_gamma   90.00
#
_symmetry.space_group_name_H-M   'P 1'
#
loop_
_entity.id
_entity.type
_entity.pdbx_description
1 polymer ?
#
loop_
_entity_poly.entity_id
_entity_poly.type
_entity_poly.pdbx_seq_one_letter_code
_entity_poly.pdbx_strand_id
1 'polypeptide(L)'
;MDFILAVVDELITEGMMECGDDRPTPKKSGRSQSNPSRLAYCNSTHWPVYIELQEGSKKKNPTRSCNVCKAKKTQPGEKRLRSETRYQCQECCVALHVVDCFEEFHTLKNYSESVKDSSSEEKL
;
A
#
# COMPACT_ATOMS: atom_id res chain seq x y z
N MET A 1 0.35 -17.17 54.12
CA MET A 1 0.76 -16.37 52.94
C MET A 1 0.12 -14.98 52.99
N ASP A 2 -0.22 -14.51 54.18
CA ASP A 2 -1.24 -13.47 54.38
C ASP A 2 -0.60 -12.09 54.57
N PHE A 3 0.67 -12.05 54.97
CA PHE A 3 1.46 -10.82 55.07
C PHE A 3 1.65 -10.15 53.71
N ILE A 4 1.92 -10.94 52.65
CA ILE A 4 2.09 -10.40 51.29
C ILE A 4 0.77 -9.82 50.79
N LEU A 5 -0.34 -10.51 51.05
CA LEU A 5 -1.67 -10.03 50.65
C LEU A 5 -2.04 -8.74 51.39
N ALA A 6 -1.74 -8.64 52.68
CA ALA A 6 -1.98 -7.43 53.47
C ALA A 6 -1.19 -6.22 52.95
N VAL A 7 0.10 -6.41 52.65
CA VAL A 7 0.96 -5.34 52.12
C VAL A 7 0.52 -4.89 50.72
N VAL A 8 0.08 -5.83 49.88
CA VAL A 8 -0.46 -5.49 48.55
C VAL A 8 -1.75 -4.69 48.65
N ASP A 9 -2.64 -5.05 49.58
CA ASP A 9 -3.91 -4.35 49.78
C ASP A 9 -3.71 -2.93 50.33
N GLU A 10 -2.75 -2.76 51.25
CA GLU A 10 -2.33 -1.46 51.77
C GLU A 10 -1.78 -0.56 50.65
N LEU A 11 -0.86 -1.06 49.82
CA LEU A 11 -0.29 -0.33 48.69
C LEU A 11 -1.33 0.05 47.62
N ILE A 12 -2.31 -0.83 47.35
CA ILE A 12 -3.43 -0.53 46.44
C ILE A 12 -4.29 0.58 47.02
N THR A 13 -4.60 0.52 48.32
CA THR A 13 -5.46 1.51 48.99
C THR A 13 -4.82 2.89 49.05
N GLU A 14 -3.54 2.97 49.39
CA GLU A 14 -2.77 4.22 49.39
C GLU A 14 -2.64 4.80 47.98
N GLY A 15 -2.34 3.97 46.97
CA GLY A 15 -2.22 4.40 45.58
C GLY A 15 -3.54 4.87 44.94
N MET A 16 -4.68 4.37 45.43
CA MET A 16 -6.01 4.81 44.98
C MET A 16 -6.45 6.15 45.61
N MET A 17 -5.80 6.62 46.67
CA MET A 17 -6.12 7.88 47.34
C MET A 17 -5.50 9.12 46.65
N GLU A 18 -4.49 8.94 45.78
CA GLU A 18 -3.79 10.05 45.11
C GLU A 18 -4.29 10.40 43.69
N CYS A 19 -5.26 9.67 43.15
CA CYS A 19 -5.83 9.98 41.83
C CYS A 19 -7.26 10.48 42.00
N GLY A 20 -7.41 11.79 42.22
CA GLY A 20 -8.71 12.46 42.09
C GLY A 20 -9.39 12.12 40.76
N ASP A 21 -10.72 12.21 40.74
CA ASP A 21 -11.65 12.02 39.62
C ASP A 21 -11.36 12.88 38.35
N ASP A 22 -10.16 13.43 38.20
CA ASP A 22 -9.67 14.15 37.04
C ASP A 22 -9.13 13.22 35.93
N ARG A 23 -9.29 11.89 36.05
CA ARG A 23 -8.99 11.00 34.92
C ARG A 23 -10.01 11.30 33.82
N PRO A 24 -9.63 11.91 32.68
CA PRO A 24 -10.58 12.17 31.62
C PRO A 24 -11.08 10.82 31.12
N THR A 25 -12.30 10.45 31.52
CA THR A 25 -12.95 9.28 30.97
C THR A 25 -13.12 9.55 29.47
N PRO A 26 -12.61 8.68 28.59
CA PRO A 26 -12.82 8.87 27.17
C PRO A 26 -14.34 8.85 26.94
N LYS A 27 -14.89 10.00 26.51
CA LYS A 27 -16.31 10.12 26.17
C LYS A 27 -16.60 8.98 25.19
N LYS A 28 -17.55 8.09 25.55
CA LYS A 28 -18.05 7.01 24.69
C LYS A 28 -18.18 7.56 23.28
N SER A 29 -17.25 7.18 22.39
CA SER A 29 -17.22 7.76 21.05
C SER A 29 -18.55 7.43 20.40
N GLY A 30 -19.30 8.45 20.00
CA GLY A 30 -20.49 8.28 19.19
C GLY A 30 -20.16 7.31 18.06
N ARG A 31 -21.05 6.34 17.83
CA ARG A 31 -21.02 5.36 16.74
C ARG A 31 -20.35 6.01 15.52
N SER A 32 -19.17 5.52 15.13
CA SER A 32 -18.39 6.03 14.01
C SER A 32 -19.34 6.37 12.88
N GLN A 33 -19.62 7.67 12.65
CA GLN A 33 -20.34 8.08 11.46
C GLN A 33 -19.59 7.47 10.29
N SER A 34 -20.27 6.74 9.42
CA SER A 34 -19.65 6.11 8.25
C SER A 34 -19.16 7.24 7.35
N ASN A 35 -17.97 7.75 7.63
CA ASN A 35 -17.33 8.76 6.83
C ASN A 35 -17.10 8.12 5.45
N PRO A 36 -17.75 8.58 4.38
CA PRO A 36 -17.58 8.00 3.05
C PRO A 36 -16.12 8.10 2.57
N SER A 37 -15.36 9.05 3.11
CA SER A 37 -13.91 9.17 2.89
C SER A 37 -13.11 7.97 3.43
N ARG A 38 -13.60 7.24 4.45
CA ARG A 38 -12.99 5.97 4.88
C ARG A 38 -13.26 4.84 3.90
N LEU A 39 -14.42 4.85 3.23
CA LEU A 39 -14.74 3.86 2.18
C LEU A 39 -13.92 4.11 0.91
N ALA A 40 -13.62 5.38 0.58
CA ALA A 40 -12.76 5.74 -0.53
C ALA A 40 -11.36 5.11 -0.44
N TYR A 41 -10.84 4.89 0.77
CA TYR A 41 -9.56 4.19 0.98
C TYR A 41 -9.59 2.73 0.52
N CYS A 42 -10.76 2.07 0.62
CA CYS A 42 -10.92 0.68 0.17
C CYS A 42 -10.81 0.57 -1.36
N ASN A 43 -11.29 1.58 -2.09
CA ASN A 43 -11.22 1.65 -3.57
C ASN A 43 -9.98 2.39 -4.08
N SER A 44 -9.06 2.75 -3.19
CA SER A 44 -7.74 3.31 -3.54
C SER A 44 -6.62 2.33 -3.21
N THR A 45 -6.94 1.12 -2.77
CA THR A 45 -5.95 0.13 -2.41
C THR A 45 -5.70 -0.72 -3.64
N HIS A 46 -4.69 -0.34 -4.42
CA HIS A 46 -4.26 -1.15 -5.55
C HIS A 46 -3.66 -2.47 -5.04
N TRP A 47 -4.22 -3.60 -5.48
CA TRP A 47 -3.71 -4.93 -5.16
C TRP A 47 -3.23 -5.67 -6.42
N PRO A 48 -2.08 -6.37 -6.34
CA PRO A 48 -1.61 -7.22 -7.40
C PRO A 48 -2.43 -8.52 -7.45
N VAL A 49 -2.98 -8.82 -8.62
CA VAL A 49 -3.70 -10.06 -8.90
C VAL A 49 -3.02 -10.80 -10.05
N TYR A 50 -3.24 -12.10 -10.15
CA TYR A 50 -2.77 -12.88 -11.30
C TYR A 50 -3.53 -12.49 -12.57
N ILE A 51 -2.82 -12.49 -13.70
CA ILE A 51 -3.44 -12.30 -15.01
C ILE A 51 -4.31 -13.53 -15.33
N GLU A 52 -5.59 -13.28 -15.60
CA GLU A 52 -6.57 -14.30 -15.94
C GLU A 52 -6.25 -14.96 -17.29
N LEU A 53 -6.59 -16.24 -17.41
CA LEU A 53 -6.55 -16.93 -18.70
C LEU A 53 -7.70 -16.42 -19.57
N GLN A 54 -7.34 -15.95 -20.77
CA GLN A 54 -8.33 -15.73 -21.82
C GLN A 54 -8.88 -17.08 -22.29
N GLU A 55 -10.19 -17.16 -22.49
CA GLU A 55 -10.86 -18.33 -23.03
C GLU A 55 -10.23 -18.70 -24.40
N GLY A 56 -9.73 -19.93 -24.53
CA GLY A 56 -9.02 -20.40 -25.72
C GLY A 56 -7.49 -20.23 -25.72
N SER A 57 -6.91 -19.64 -24.67
CA SER A 57 -5.45 -19.58 -24.54
C SER A 57 -4.86 -20.96 -24.21
N LYS A 58 -3.88 -21.41 -25.00
CA LYS A 58 -3.10 -22.63 -24.72
C LYS A 58 -2.13 -22.47 -23.55
N LYS A 59 -1.87 -21.24 -23.10
CA LYS A 59 -0.88 -20.95 -22.06
C LYS A 59 -1.50 -21.12 -20.68
N LYS A 60 -0.99 -22.08 -19.91
CA LYS A 60 -1.35 -22.28 -18.49
C LYS A 60 -1.05 -21.07 -17.62
N ASN A 61 -0.07 -20.25 -18.04
CA ASN A 61 0.44 -19.13 -17.27
C ASN A 61 0.62 -17.88 -18.16
N PRO A 62 -0.43 -17.05 -18.40
CA PRO A 62 -0.33 -15.84 -19.24
C PRO A 62 0.54 -14.74 -18.63
N THR A 63 1.63 -14.39 -19.30
CA THR A 63 2.47 -13.25 -18.94
C THR A 63 2.14 -12.02 -19.79
N ARG A 64 2.34 -10.82 -19.23
CA ARG A 64 2.27 -9.53 -19.95
C ARG A 64 3.52 -8.72 -19.67
N SER A 65 3.89 -7.83 -20.60
CA SER A 65 5.05 -6.95 -20.42
C SER A 65 4.82 -5.94 -19.28
N CYS A 66 5.78 -5.81 -18.36
CA CYS A 66 5.70 -4.81 -17.31
C CYS A 66 5.72 -3.39 -17.88
N ASN A 67 4.74 -2.57 -17.51
CA ASN A 67 4.63 -1.21 -18.03
C ASN A 67 5.83 -0.34 -17.59
N VAL A 68 6.27 -0.52 -16.34
CA VAL A 68 7.37 0.24 -15.78
C VAL A 68 8.70 -0.07 -16.46
N CYS A 69 9.03 -1.36 -16.56
CA CYS A 69 10.28 -1.78 -17.19
C CYS A 69 10.32 -1.44 -18.68
N LYS A 70 9.18 -1.51 -19.38
CA LYS A 70 9.07 -1.12 -20.78
C LYS A 70 9.32 0.39 -20.97
N ALA A 71 8.94 1.21 -20.01
CA ALA A 71 9.12 2.65 -20.07
C ALA A 71 10.53 3.10 -19.63
N LYS A 72 11.17 2.39 -18.70
CA LYS A 72 12.55 2.66 -18.28
C LYS A 72 13.51 2.56 -19.47
N LYS A 73 14.26 3.64 -19.74
CA LYS A 73 15.45 3.65 -20.58
C LYS A 73 16.66 3.64 -19.66
N THR A 74 17.52 2.63 -19.76
CA THR A 74 18.72 2.55 -18.92
C THR A 74 19.78 3.55 -19.39
N GLN A 75 19.92 3.75 -20.71
CA GLN A 75 20.81 4.76 -21.31
C GLN A 75 20.24 5.31 -22.64
N PRO A 76 20.67 6.52 -23.08
CA PRO A 76 20.40 7.03 -24.42
C PRO A 76 20.95 6.04 -25.47
N GLY A 77 20.06 5.48 -26.30
CA GLY A 77 20.43 4.49 -27.33
C GLY A 77 20.34 3.02 -26.90
N GLU A 78 20.09 2.71 -25.63
CA GLU A 78 19.96 1.33 -25.16
C GLU A 78 18.57 0.72 -25.44
N LYS A 79 18.53 -0.60 -25.65
CA LYS A 79 17.28 -1.33 -25.86
C LYS A 79 16.46 -1.34 -24.56
N ARG A 80 15.18 -0.96 -24.67
CA ARG A 80 14.21 -1.02 -23.56
C ARG A 80 14.14 -2.43 -22.97
N LEU A 81 14.14 -2.51 -21.64
CA LEU A 81 14.03 -3.78 -20.93
C LEU A 81 12.62 -4.38 -21.15
N ARG A 82 12.57 -5.52 -21.86
CA ARG A 82 11.33 -6.29 -22.08
C ARG A 82 11.22 -7.40 -21.05
N SER A 83 10.88 -7.03 -19.82
CA SER A 83 10.55 -7.99 -18.77
C SER A 83 9.04 -8.25 -18.73
N GLU A 84 8.69 -9.51 -18.47
CA GLU A 84 7.32 -9.98 -18.40
C GLU A 84 6.94 -10.35 -16.96
N THR A 85 5.69 -10.09 -16.60
CA THR A 85 5.12 -10.37 -15.29
C THR A 85 3.83 -11.18 -15.42
N ARG A 86 3.53 -11.96 -14.38
CA ARG A 86 2.28 -12.72 -14.21
C ARG A 86 1.22 -11.94 -13.44
N TYR A 87 1.58 -10.78 -12.92
CA TYR A 87 0.74 -9.97 -12.05
C TYR A 87 0.27 -8.71 -12.76
N GLN A 88 -0.94 -8.28 -12.42
CA GLN A 88 -1.51 -7.00 -12.81
C GLN A 88 -2.17 -6.31 -11.62
N CYS A 89 -2.22 -4.99 -11.63
CA CYS A 89 -3.07 -4.25 -10.70
C CYS A 89 -4.54 -4.46 -11.10
N GLN A 90 -5.40 -4.88 -10.16
CA GLN A 90 -6.82 -5.13 -10.46
C GLN A 90 -7.57 -3.85 -10.86
N GLU A 91 -7.26 -2.72 -10.21
CA GLU A 91 -7.95 -1.46 -10.47
C GLU A 91 -7.43 -0.75 -11.73
N CYS A 92 -6.12 -0.78 -11.96
CA CYS A 92 -5.51 -0.11 -13.11
C CYS A 92 -5.39 -0.99 -14.36
N CYS A 93 -5.62 -2.30 -14.24
CA CYS A 93 -5.48 -3.29 -15.32
C CYS A 93 -4.10 -3.29 -16.03
N VAL A 94 -3.07 -2.79 -15.34
CA VAL A 94 -1.69 -2.71 -15.83
C VAL A 94 -0.85 -3.86 -15.28
N ALA A 95 -0.01 -4.44 -16.14
CA ALA A 95 0.93 -5.49 -15.74
C ALA A 95 2.18 -4.87 -15.09
N LEU A 96 2.48 -5.27 -13.86
CA LEU A 96 3.59 -4.76 -13.05
C LEU A 96 4.30 -5.91 -12.30
N HIS A 97 5.59 -5.76 -12.01
CA HIS A 97 6.26 -6.63 -11.04
C HIS A 97 5.83 -6.25 -9.62
N VAL A 98 5.56 -7.25 -8.79
CA VAL A 98 5.00 -7.06 -7.43
C VAL A 98 5.96 -6.30 -6.52
N VAL A 99 7.27 -6.56 -6.62
CA VAL A 99 8.26 -6.00 -5.69
C VAL A 99 8.56 -4.54 -6.03
N ASP A 100 9.26 -4.27 -7.13
CA ASP A 100 9.77 -2.90 -7.37
C ASP A 100 8.80 -2.03 -8.18
N CYS A 101 8.17 -2.60 -9.21
CA CYS A 101 7.41 -1.82 -10.19
C CYS A 101 6.03 -1.40 -9.68
N PHE A 102 5.45 -2.15 -8.73
CA PHE A 102 4.13 -1.86 -8.19
C PHE A 102 4.15 -0.60 -7.34
N GLU A 103 5.14 -0.48 -6.45
CA GLU A 103 5.36 0.71 -5.65
C GLU A 103 5.65 1.91 -6.54
N GLU A 104 6.61 1.82 -7.47
CA GLU A 104 6.98 2.93 -8.35
C GLU A 104 5.80 3.46 -9.16
N PHE A 105 4.96 2.57 -9.70
CA PHE A 105 3.82 2.96 -10.53
C PHE A 105 2.74 3.70 -9.74
N HIS A 106 2.49 3.30 -8.48
CA HIS A 106 1.42 3.86 -7.65
C HIS A 106 1.86 5.01 -6.74
N THR A 107 3.16 5.13 -6.44
CA THR A 107 3.70 6.21 -5.60
C THR A 107 4.09 7.45 -6.40
N LEU A 108 4.53 7.28 -7.65
CA LEU A 108 4.91 8.42 -8.49
C LEU A 108 3.65 9.14 -8.98
N LYS A 109 3.42 10.34 -8.42
CA LYS A 109 2.23 11.19 -8.60
C LYS A 109 1.80 11.36 -10.06
N ASN A 110 2.72 11.23 -11.02
CA ASN A 110 2.49 11.32 -12.46
C ASN A 110 3.36 10.33 -13.26
N TYR A 111 3.31 9.03 -12.96
CA TYR A 111 4.04 8.03 -13.74
C TYR A 111 3.73 8.10 -15.26
N SER A 112 2.49 8.46 -15.63
CA SER A 112 2.07 8.63 -17.02
C SER A 112 2.67 9.85 -17.72
N GLU A 113 3.07 10.89 -16.97
CA GLU A 113 3.62 12.13 -17.52
C GLU A 113 5.16 12.13 -17.57
N SER A 114 5.82 11.47 -16.61
CA SER A 114 7.30 11.41 -16.52
C SER A 114 7.98 10.62 -17.65
N VAL A 115 7.23 9.82 -18.41
CA VAL A 115 7.76 9.04 -19.54
C VAL A 115 8.05 9.92 -20.78
N LYS A 116 7.57 11.18 -20.81
CA LYS A 116 7.63 12.04 -22.01
C LYS A 116 8.92 12.84 -22.19
N ASP A 117 9.70 13.09 -21.13
CA ASP A 117 10.79 14.09 -21.22
C ASP A 117 12.14 13.58 -21.78
N SER A 118 12.33 12.28 -21.97
CA SER A 118 13.62 11.76 -22.48
C SER A 118 13.71 11.72 -24.02
N SER A 119 13.15 12.71 -24.73
CA SER A 119 13.17 12.74 -26.21
C SER A 119 13.46 14.10 -26.85
N SER A 120 13.82 15.14 -26.09
CA SER A 120 14.01 16.48 -26.66
C SER A 120 15.14 17.27 -26.01
N GLU A 121 16.35 16.72 -25.97
CA GLU A 121 17.58 17.51 -25.84
C GLU A 121 18.70 16.89 -26.70
N GLU A 122 18.50 16.88 -28.02
CA GLU A 122 19.60 16.86 -29.00
C GLU A 122 19.28 17.91 -30.06
N LYS A 123 19.59 19.18 -29.75
CA LYS A 123 19.83 20.21 -30.76
C LYS A 123 20.66 21.35 -30.19
N LEU A 124 21.99 21.23 -30.27
CA LEU A 124 22.90 22.34 -30.55
C LEU A 124 24.25 21.80 -31.01
#